data_AF-M2U504-F1
#
_entry.id   AF-M2U504-F1
#
_cell.length_a   1.000
_cell.length_b   1.000
_cell.length_c   1.000
_cell.angle_alpha   90.00
_cell.angle_beta   90.00
_cell.angle_gamma   90.00
#
_symmetry.space_group_name_H-M   'P 1'
#
loop_
_entity.id
_entity.type
_entity.pdbx_description
1 polymer ?
#
loop_
_entity_poly.entity_id
_entity_poly.type
_entity_poly.pdbx_seq_one_letter_code
_entity_poly.pdbx_strand_id
1 'polypeptide(L)'
;MSSPLLVGISGPSSSGKTTLSRLLRDVFPPSKLFILHLDDFYLTDAQIPVKNGIQDWDCIESLNLPALKQALDHIKDQGRSPDWLVSQEDQNSVGEHGVPESEIQAMRERITRLLEGKPEWSEKRICIVDGFLLFSQDMKDIRSTFDVRLFLRTSYETAKRRREARSGYVTLEGFWQDPPGYVDKIVWPNYVHDHSFLFENGDVNRQLDSKVCTETDIHGMPKEAEENMAKCLSWAVGILEDVIKKS
;
A
#
# COMPACT_ATOMS: atom_id res chain seq x y z
N MET A 1 -13.07 -13.51 17.63
CA MET A 1 -13.12 -13.59 16.16
C MET A 1 -11.84 -14.26 15.68
N SER A 2 -11.81 -14.84 14.47
CA SER A 2 -10.54 -15.33 13.93
C SER A 2 -9.60 -14.15 13.62
N SER A 3 -8.29 -14.31 13.88
CA SER A 3 -7.32 -13.25 13.58
C SER A 3 -7.40 -12.91 12.08
N PRO A 4 -7.52 -11.62 11.71
CA PRO A 4 -7.55 -11.25 10.30
C PRO A 4 -6.23 -11.58 9.61
N LEU A 5 -6.26 -11.74 8.30
CA LEU A 5 -5.06 -11.71 7.46
C LEU A 5 -4.66 -10.25 7.23
N LEU A 6 -3.47 -9.85 7.65
CA LEU A 6 -2.91 -8.54 7.38
C LEU A 6 -2.06 -8.55 6.11
N VAL A 7 -2.44 -7.75 5.13
CA VAL A 7 -1.75 -7.62 3.84
C VAL A 7 -1.16 -6.22 3.74
N GLY A 8 0.16 -6.11 3.73
CA GLY A 8 0.84 -4.84 3.45
C GLY A 8 1.00 -4.63 1.94
N ILE A 9 0.65 -3.45 1.43
CA ILE A 9 0.92 -3.02 0.06
C ILE A 9 1.80 -1.77 0.10
N SER A 10 3.09 -1.94 -0.18
CA SER A 10 4.09 -0.86 -0.14
C SER A 10 4.66 -0.57 -1.52
N GLY A 11 5.45 0.51 -1.63
CA GLY A 11 6.08 0.95 -2.87
C GLY A 11 6.13 2.46 -2.99
N PRO A 12 6.89 3.00 -3.97
CA PRO A 12 7.08 4.44 -4.11
C PRO A 12 5.77 5.22 -4.26
N SER A 13 5.81 6.51 -3.93
CA SER A 13 4.72 7.44 -4.24
C SER A 13 4.32 7.33 -5.72
N SER A 14 3.02 7.42 -6.02
CA SER A 14 2.47 7.29 -7.39
C SER A 14 2.65 5.93 -8.10
N SER A 15 2.99 4.85 -7.37
CA SER A 15 3.11 3.49 -7.95
C SER A 15 1.77 2.76 -8.21
N GLY A 16 0.65 3.27 -7.68
CA GLY A 16 -0.68 2.66 -7.85
C GLY A 16 -1.18 1.80 -6.68
N LYS A 17 -0.58 1.91 -5.49
CA LYS A 17 -0.97 1.18 -4.27
C LYS A 17 -2.45 1.29 -3.95
N THR A 18 -2.96 2.50 -3.73
CA THR A 18 -4.37 2.76 -3.41
C THR A 18 -5.32 2.18 -4.45
N THR A 19 -4.97 2.30 -5.74
CA THR A 19 -5.74 1.70 -6.84
C THR A 19 -5.80 0.18 -6.72
N LEU A 20 -4.66 -0.47 -6.49
CA LEU A 20 -4.61 -1.92 -6.29
C LEU A 20 -5.42 -2.34 -5.06
N SER A 21 -5.28 -1.66 -3.92
CA SER A 21 -6.02 -1.95 -2.69
C SER A 21 -7.54 -1.91 -2.90
N ARG A 22 -8.02 -0.89 -3.62
CA ARG A 22 -9.45 -0.74 -3.95
C ARG A 22 -9.94 -1.81 -4.91
N LEU A 23 -9.17 -2.12 -5.95
CA LEU A 23 -9.50 -3.21 -6.86
C LEU A 23 -9.53 -4.57 -6.16
N LEU A 24 -8.61 -4.81 -5.22
CA LEU A 24 -8.65 -6.00 -4.37
C LEU A 24 -9.92 -6.01 -3.49
N ARG A 25 -10.29 -4.89 -2.87
CA ARG A 25 -11.57 -4.77 -2.15
C ARG A 25 -12.76 -5.10 -3.04
N ASP A 26 -12.74 -4.69 -4.31
CA ASP A 26 -13.82 -4.98 -5.25
C ASP A 26 -13.84 -6.44 -5.71
N VAL A 27 -12.68 -7.09 -5.82
CA VAL A 27 -12.57 -8.53 -6.16
C VAL A 27 -13.06 -9.41 -5.01
N PHE A 28 -12.86 -9.02 -3.75
CA PHE A 28 -13.31 -9.81 -2.60
C PHE A 28 -14.77 -9.51 -2.23
N PRO A 29 -15.51 -10.47 -1.60
CA PRO A 29 -16.84 -10.18 -1.08
C PRO A 29 -16.80 -9.00 -0.09
N PRO A 30 -17.77 -8.06 -0.10
CA PRO A 30 -17.70 -6.82 0.69
C PRO A 30 -17.49 -7.00 2.20
N SER A 31 -17.94 -8.11 2.77
CA SER A 31 -17.75 -8.42 4.20
C SER A 31 -16.33 -8.88 4.54
N LYS A 32 -15.54 -9.29 3.55
CA LYS A 32 -14.25 -9.96 3.75
C LYS A 32 -13.07 -9.01 3.84
N LEU A 33 -13.08 -7.92 3.09
CA LEU A 33 -11.90 -7.08 2.91
C LEU A 33 -12.20 -5.63 3.25
N PHE A 34 -11.32 -5.01 4.04
CA PHE A 34 -11.31 -3.57 4.27
C PHE A 34 -9.89 -3.03 4.18
N ILE A 35 -9.78 -1.72 4.00
CA ILE A 35 -8.50 -1.04 3.75
C ILE A 35 -8.20 -0.08 4.90
N LEU A 36 -6.92 0.01 5.24
CA LEU A 36 -6.33 1.01 6.10
C LEU A 36 -5.27 1.75 5.28
N HIS A 37 -5.35 3.08 5.22
CA HIS A 37 -4.39 3.88 4.48
C HIS A 37 -3.36 4.49 5.43
N LEU A 38 -2.07 4.34 5.12
CA LEU A 38 -0.99 4.98 5.90
C LEU A 38 -1.14 6.50 5.93
N ASP A 39 -1.69 7.07 4.86
CA ASP A 39 -1.91 8.51 4.69
C ASP A 39 -2.94 9.06 5.70
N ASP A 40 -3.80 8.22 6.29
CA ASP A 40 -4.70 8.63 7.39
C ASP A 40 -3.94 8.90 8.72
N PHE A 41 -2.64 8.62 8.75
CA PHE A 41 -1.78 8.80 9.92
C PHE A 41 -0.75 9.92 9.75
N TYR A 42 -0.91 10.83 8.78
CA TYR A 42 -0.10 12.05 8.76
C TYR A 42 -0.30 12.87 10.04
N LEU A 43 0.77 13.53 10.48
CA LEU A 43 0.69 14.59 11.49
C LEU A 43 0.01 15.83 10.90
N THR A 44 -0.31 16.80 11.75
CA THR A 44 -0.85 18.07 11.28
C THR A 44 0.19 18.85 10.47
N ASP A 45 -0.25 19.71 9.56
CA ASP A 45 0.62 20.48 8.66
C ASP A 45 1.73 21.21 9.43
N ALA A 46 1.41 21.79 10.60
CA ALA A 46 2.37 22.47 11.47
C ALA A 46 3.48 21.57 12.04
N GLN A 47 3.28 20.25 12.09
CA GLN A 47 4.21 19.27 12.63
C GLN A 47 5.05 18.57 11.55
N ILE A 48 4.74 18.79 10.27
CA ILE A 48 5.49 18.20 9.17
C ILE A 48 6.92 18.78 9.16
N PRO A 49 7.96 17.92 9.15
CA PRO A 49 9.34 18.38 9.18
C PRO A 49 9.69 19.21 7.95
N VAL A 50 10.63 20.15 8.09
CA VAL A 50 11.06 21.01 6.99
C VAL A 50 12.51 20.69 6.63
N LYS A 51 12.73 20.32 5.36
CA LYS A 51 14.04 20.02 4.79
C LYS A 51 14.36 21.04 3.70
N ASN A 52 15.45 21.80 3.89
CA ASN A 52 15.87 22.85 2.95
C ASN A 52 14.77 23.87 2.61
N GLY A 53 13.94 24.22 3.60
CA GLY A 53 12.84 25.18 3.44
C GLY A 53 11.57 24.61 2.79
N ILE A 54 11.47 23.30 2.60
CA ILE A 54 10.29 22.61 2.05
C ILE A 54 9.79 21.60 3.09
N GLN A 55 8.46 21.55 3.32
CA GLN A 55 7.85 20.52 4.16
C GLN A 55 8.05 19.14 3.53
N ASP A 56 8.61 18.21 4.28
CA ASP A 56 8.90 16.84 3.86
C ASP A 56 7.77 15.92 4.32
N TRP A 57 6.75 15.78 3.46
CA TRP A 57 5.64 14.86 3.71
C TRP A 57 6.05 13.40 3.48
N ASP A 58 7.10 13.14 2.69
CA ASP A 58 7.48 11.80 2.25
C ASP A 58 8.60 11.22 3.14
N CYS A 59 8.47 11.34 4.46
CA CYS A 59 9.43 10.82 5.45
C CYS A 59 8.72 10.14 6.63
N ILE A 60 9.48 9.43 7.47
CA ILE A 60 8.90 8.70 8.61
C ILE A 60 8.39 9.65 9.71
N GLU A 61 9.06 10.80 9.88
CA GLU A 61 8.73 11.81 10.89
C GLU A 61 7.45 12.59 10.58
N SER A 62 6.92 12.50 9.35
CA SER A 62 5.62 13.08 8.99
C SER A 62 4.43 12.26 9.50
N LEU A 63 4.67 11.05 10.03
CA LEU A 63 3.63 10.09 10.40
C LEU A 63 3.49 9.91 11.92
N ASN A 64 2.25 9.78 12.37
CA ASN A 64 1.89 9.37 13.73
C ASN A 64 2.00 7.85 13.89
N LEU A 65 3.25 7.35 14.00
CA LEU A 65 3.51 5.92 14.17
C LEU A 65 2.85 5.29 15.41
N PRO A 66 2.75 5.96 16.57
CA PRO A 66 2.00 5.43 17.71
C PRO A 66 0.53 5.16 17.37
N ALA A 67 -0.14 6.08 16.65
CA ALA A 67 -1.53 5.88 16.22
C ALA A 67 -1.66 4.74 15.21
N LEU A 68 -0.72 4.63 14.24
CA LEU A 68 -0.68 3.50 13.30
C LEU A 68 -0.55 2.17 14.04
N LYS A 69 0.37 2.06 15.00
CA LYS A 69 0.56 0.85 15.81
C LYS A 69 -0.71 0.50 16.58
N GLN A 70 -1.35 1.48 17.23
CA GLN A 70 -2.60 1.27 17.94
C GLN A 70 -3.72 0.77 17.02
N ALA A 71 -3.82 1.29 15.80
CA ALA A 71 -4.80 0.82 14.83
C ALA A 71 -4.52 -0.62 14.37
N LEU A 72 -3.27 -0.97 14.08
CA LEU A 72 -2.87 -2.33 13.71
C LEU A 72 -3.13 -3.33 14.84
N ASP A 73 -2.80 -2.98 16.08
CA ASP A 73 -3.06 -3.83 17.25
C ASP A 73 -4.57 -4.05 17.47
N HIS A 74 -5.37 -2.98 17.33
CA HIS A 74 -6.83 -3.09 17.38
C HIS A 74 -7.37 -4.01 16.27
N ILE A 75 -6.86 -3.89 15.04
CA ILE A 75 -7.29 -4.74 13.93
C ILE A 75 -6.95 -6.20 14.20
N LYS A 76 -5.74 -6.50 14.70
CA LYS A 76 -5.34 -7.87 15.05
C LYS A 76 -6.26 -8.49 16.10
N ASP A 77 -6.66 -7.72 17.10
CA ASP A 77 -7.50 -8.19 18.20
C ASP A 77 -8.99 -8.29 17.80
N GLN A 78 -9.51 -7.31 17.07
CA GLN A 78 -10.93 -7.14 16.81
C GLN A 78 -11.37 -7.53 15.38
N GLY A 79 -10.44 -7.76 14.45
CA GLY A 79 -10.74 -8.12 13.06
C GLY A 79 -11.41 -7.01 12.24
N ARG A 80 -11.39 -5.76 12.71
CA ARG A 80 -12.06 -4.62 12.08
C ARG A 80 -11.28 -3.32 12.32
N SER A 81 -11.52 -2.32 11.47
CA SER A 81 -10.97 -0.98 11.66
C SER A 81 -11.49 -0.38 12.97
N PRO A 82 -10.66 0.41 13.70
CA PRO A 82 -11.12 1.12 14.87
C PRO A 82 -12.26 2.09 14.59
N ASP A 83 -13.23 2.19 15.51
CA ASP A 83 -14.41 3.06 15.36
C ASP A 83 -14.08 4.56 15.30
N TRP A 84 -12.92 4.96 15.84
CA TRP A 84 -12.44 6.35 15.82
C TRP A 84 -11.69 6.72 14.53
N LEU A 85 -11.35 5.74 13.68
CA LEU A 85 -10.59 5.97 12.48
C LEU A 85 -11.53 6.05 11.27
N VAL A 86 -11.81 7.28 10.84
CA VAL A 86 -12.54 7.56 9.61
C VAL A 86 -11.52 7.89 8.54
N SER A 87 -11.42 7.05 7.51
CA SER A 87 -10.47 7.26 6.42
C SER A 87 -10.88 8.46 5.57
N GLN A 88 -9.95 9.40 5.40
CA GLN A 88 -10.10 10.49 4.45
C GLN A 88 -9.73 10.02 3.04
N GLU A 89 -8.73 9.14 2.96
CA GLU A 89 -8.28 8.61 1.67
C GLU A 89 -9.41 7.86 0.96
N ASP A 90 -10.22 7.06 1.65
CA ASP A 90 -11.38 6.36 1.06
C ASP A 90 -12.44 7.29 0.45
N GLN A 91 -12.45 8.58 0.80
CA GLN A 91 -13.38 9.57 0.24
C GLN A 91 -12.87 10.13 -1.10
N ASN A 92 -11.60 9.93 -1.43
CA ASN A 92 -11.01 10.39 -2.69
C ASN A 92 -11.52 9.54 -3.87
N SER A 93 -11.95 10.21 -4.95
CA SER A 93 -12.44 9.54 -6.15
C SER A 93 -11.36 8.67 -6.81
N VAL A 94 -11.73 7.45 -7.20
CA VAL A 94 -10.85 6.60 -8.00
C VAL A 94 -10.84 7.15 -9.42
N GLY A 95 -9.67 7.57 -9.91
CA GLY A 95 -9.49 7.84 -11.33
C GLY A 95 -9.65 6.58 -12.18
N GLU A 96 -9.67 6.73 -13.49
CA GLU A 96 -9.71 5.58 -14.42
C GLU A 96 -8.48 4.68 -14.19
N HIS A 97 -8.72 3.41 -13.86
CA HIS A 97 -7.66 2.42 -13.55
C HIS A 97 -7.34 1.49 -14.72
N GLY A 98 -8.13 1.53 -15.80
CA GLY A 98 -7.89 0.77 -17.03
C GLY A 98 -8.04 -0.75 -16.92
N VAL A 99 -8.66 -1.24 -15.84
CA VAL A 99 -8.97 -2.67 -15.68
C VAL A 99 -10.40 -2.92 -16.15
N PRO A 100 -10.64 -3.82 -17.12
CA PRO A 100 -12.00 -4.13 -17.57
C PRO A 100 -12.85 -4.71 -16.44
N GLU A 101 -14.10 -4.25 -16.32
CA GLU A 101 -15.05 -4.76 -15.31
C GLU A 101 -15.26 -6.28 -15.43
N SER A 102 -15.21 -6.82 -16.65
CA SER A 102 -15.29 -8.27 -16.88
C SER A 102 -14.15 -9.05 -16.24
N GLU A 103 -12.94 -8.48 -16.15
CA GLU A 103 -11.81 -9.11 -15.46
C GLU A 103 -11.99 -9.08 -13.95
N ILE A 104 -12.46 -7.95 -13.40
CA ILE A 104 -12.76 -7.82 -11.97
C ILE A 104 -13.84 -8.83 -11.57
N GLN A 105 -14.92 -8.92 -12.34
CA GLN A 105 -16.01 -9.87 -12.10
C GLN A 105 -15.54 -11.33 -12.19
N ALA A 106 -14.71 -11.67 -13.18
CA ALA A 106 -14.16 -13.03 -13.30
C ALA A 106 -13.27 -13.41 -12.10
N MET A 107 -12.43 -12.47 -11.61
CA MET A 107 -11.63 -12.68 -10.40
C MET A 107 -12.51 -12.81 -9.16
N ARG A 108 -13.55 -11.99 -9.03
CA ARG A 108 -14.52 -12.05 -7.92
C ARG A 108 -15.22 -13.40 -7.83
N GLU A 109 -15.70 -13.93 -8.95
CA GLU A 109 -16.33 -15.25 -8.99
C GLU A 109 -15.36 -16.36 -8.57
N ARG A 110 -14.11 -16.27 -9.01
CA ARG A 110 -13.06 -17.25 -8.66
C ARG A 110 -12.74 -17.22 -7.17
N ILE A 111 -12.56 -16.03 -6.60
CA ILE A 111 -12.33 -15.84 -5.14
C ILE A 111 -13.53 -16.30 -4.32
N THR A 112 -14.75 -15.97 -4.75
CA THR A 112 -15.98 -16.38 -4.04
C THR A 112 -16.07 -17.90 -3.95
N ARG A 113 -15.89 -18.61 -5.07
CA ARG A 113 -15.88 -20.09 -5.08
C ARG A 113 -14.77 -20.68 -4.22
N LEU A 114 -13.59 -20.06 -4.21
CA LEU A 114 -12.48 -20.51 -3.36
C LEU A 114 -12.84 -20.40 -1.87
N LEU A 115 -13.44 -19.28 -1.45
CA LEU A 115 -13.84 -19.04 -0.06
C LEU A 115 -15.01 -19.94 0.38
N GLU A 116 -15.96 -20.24 -0.51
CA GLU A 116 -17.05 -21.19 -0.22
C GLU A 116 -16.54 -22.59 0.12
N GLY A 117 -15.43 -23.01 -0.50
CA GLY A 117 -14.77 -24.29 -0.22
C GLY A 117 -13.90 -24.30 1.04
N LYS A 118 -13.87 -23.21 1.81
CA LYS A 118 -12.90 -22.96 2.89
C LYS A 118 -13.60 -22.49 4.18
N PRO A 119 -14.20 -23.39 4.98
CA PRO A 119 -14.95 -23.05 6.19
C PRO A 119 -14.18 -22.20 7.22
N GLU A 120 -12.86 -22.36 7.31
CA GLU A 120 -11.95 -21.58 8.16
C GLU A 120 -11.90 -20.10 7.77
N TRP A 121 -12.31 -19.76 6.54
CA TRP A 121 -12.45 -18.39 6.06
C TRP A 121 -13.83 -17.79 6.30
N SER A 122 -14.80 -18.52 6.86
CA SER A 122 -16.17 -18.03 7.13
C SER A 122 -16.19 -16.74 7.97
N GLU A 123 -15.43 -16.71 9.06
CA GLU A 123 -15.32 -15.57 9.98
C GLU A 123 -13.99 -14.80 9.85
N LYS A 124 -13.12 -15.23 8.94
CA LYS A 124 -11.82 -14.58 8.70
C LYS A 124 -11.97 -13.41 7.74
N ARG A 125 -11.36 -12.29 8.12
CA ARG A 125 -11.32 -11.04 7.34
C ARG A 125 -9.90 -10.76 6.87
N ILE A 126 -9.78 -9.91 5.86
CA ILE A 126 -8.54 -9.41 5.30
C ILE A 126 -8.51 -7.91 5.56
N CYS A 127 -7.41 -7.42 6.14
CA CYS A 127 -7.12 -6.00 6.19
C CYS A 127 -5.96 -5.73 5.25
N ILE A 128 -6.22 -4.94 4.21
CA ILE A 128 -5.14 -4.36 3.42
C ILE A 128 -4.68 -3.10 4.12
N VAL A 129 -3.37 -2.96 4.31
CA VAL A 129 -2.74 -1.72 4.72
C VAL A 129 -1.87 -1.25 3.58
N ASP A 130 -2.20 -0.11 2.98
CA ASP A 130 -1.38 0.47 1.93
C ASP A 130 -0.65 1.73 2.40
N GLY A 131 0.56 1.94 1.89
CA GLY A 131 1.39 3.05 2.34
C GLY A 131 2.77 3.02 1.73
N PHE A 132 3.35 4.18 1.48
CA PHE A 132 4.62 4.27 0.75
C PHE A 132 5.85 3.85 1.59
N LEU A 133 5.75 3.93 2.93
CA LEU A 133 6.85 3.60 3.85
C LEU A 133 6.74 2.25 4.54
N LEU A 134 5.65 1.50 4.35
CA LEU A 134 5.37 0.30 5.14
C LEU A 134 6.52 -0.71 5.16
N PHE A 135 7.27 -0.80 4.06
CA PHE A 135 8.42 -1.70 3.93
C PHE A 135 9.78 -0.99 3.94
N SER A 136 9.85 0.27 4.34
CA SER A 136 11.11 1.00 4.53
C SER A 136 12.02 0.32 5.56
N GLN A 137 13.31 0.65 5.52
CA GLN A 137 14.29 0.11 6.47
C GLN A 137 13.89 0.41 7.92
N ASP A 138 13.41 1.61 8.20
CA ASP A 138 13.05 2.09 9.54
C ASP A 138 11.67 1.61 10.02
N MET A 139 10.83 1.07 9.12
CA MET A 139 9.56 0.44 9.47
C MET A 139 9.66 -1.08 9.67
N LYS A 140 10.83 -1.64 10.00
CA LYS A 140 10.99 -3.10 10.18
C LYS A 140 9.97 -3.72 11.13
N ASP A 141 9.67 -3.07 12.26
CA ASP A 141 8.70 -3.57 13.23
C ASP A 141 7.28 -3.61 12.65
N ILE A 142 6.85 -2.55 11.96
CA ILE A 142 5.55 -2.51 11.28
C ILE A 142 5.51 -3.53 10.15
N ARG A 143 6.55 -3.60 9.32
CA ARG A 143 6.66 -4.59 8.23
C ARG A 143 6.49 -6.01 8.75
N SER A 144 7.05 -6.33 9.92
CA SER A 144 6.96 -7.67 10.51
C SER A 144 5.55 -8.06 10.95
N THR A 145 4.62 -7.10 11.08
CA THR A 145 3.23 -7.36 11.47
C THR A 145 2.37 -7.95 10.37
N PHE A 146 2.74 -7.79 9.10
CA PHE A 146 1.95 -8.26 7.96
C PHE A 146 2.17 -9.75 7.68
N ASP A 147 1.10 -10.45 7.33
CA ASP A 147 1.16 -11.86 6.92
C ASP A 147 1.53 -12.00 5.45
N VAL A 148 1.15 -11.03 4.61
CA VAL A 148 1.47 -10.96 3.18
C VAL A 148 2.04 -9.59 2.87
N ARG A 149 3.14 -9.53 2.13
CA ARG A 149 3.82 -8.26 1.81
C ARG A 149 3.95 -8.10 0.29
N LEU A 150 3.18 -7.20 -0.29
CA LEU A 150 3.19 -6.89 -1.71
C LEU A 150 3.93 -5.57 -1.94
N PHE A 151 4.96 -5.58 -2.79
CA PHE A 151 5.77 -4.39 -3.08
C PHE A 151 5.63 -3.98 -4.54
N LEU A 152 4.96 -2.84 -4.76
CA LEU A 152 4.83 -2.22 -6.07
C LEU A 152 6.09 -1.43 -6.39
N ARG A 153 6.34 -1.27 -7.69
CA ARG A 153 7.48 -0.54 -8.23
C ARG A 153 6.99 0.46 -9.27
N THR A 154 7.77 1.50 -9.50
CA THR A 154 7.64 2.32 -10.69
C THR A 154 8.97 3.03 -10.96
N SER A 155 9.24 3.37 -12.22
CA SER A 155 10.37 4.21 -12.63
C SER A 155 10.25 5.62 -12.07
N TYR A 156 11.40 6.29 -11.98
CA TYR A 156 11.48 7.69 -11.59
C TYR A 156 10.59 8.58 -12.47
N GLU A 157 10.67 8.37 -13.79
CA GLU A 157 9.98 9.16 -14.79
C GLU A 157 8.46 9.01 -14.65
N THR A 158 7.97 7.80 -14.41
CA THR A 158 6.54 7.55 -14.22
C THR A 158 6.05 8.05 -12.86
N ALA A 159 6.81 7.86 -11.77
CA ALA A 159 6.49 8.43 -10.47
C ALA A 159 6.39 9.96 -10.53
N LYS A 160 7.38 10.61 -11.15
CA LYS A 160 7.44 12.07 -11.33
C LYS A 160 6.26 12.59 -12.15
N ARG A 161 6.06 12.04 -13.34
CA ARG A 161 4.94 12.41 -14.23
C ARG A 161 3.59 12.31 -13.52
N ARG A 162 3.36 11.23 -12.79
CA ARG A 162 2.09 11.00 -12.06
C ARG A 162 1.96 11.92 -10.84
N ARG A 163 3.03 12.16 -10.08
CA ARG A 163 3.00 13.04 -8.89
C ARG A 163 2.75 14.49 -9.30
N GLU A 164 3.47 14.99 -10.30
CA GLU A 164 3.34 16.37 -10.78
C GLU A 164 2.00 16.64 -11.48
N ALA A 165 1.31 15.60 -11.97
CA ALA A 165 -0.03 15.71 -12.54
C ALA A 165 -1.16 15.80 -11.49
N ARG A 166 -0.87 15.62 -10.20
CA ARG A 166 -1.88 15.73 -9.13
C ARG A 166 -2.19 17.21 -8.87
N SER A 167 -3.46 17.53 -8.69
CA SER A 167 -3.92 18.88 -8.36
C SER A 167 -3.49 19.35 -6.97
N GLY A 168 -3.18 18.41 -6.07
CA GLY A 168 -2.74 18.62 -4.69
C GLY A 168 -3.34 17.57 -3.76
N TYR A 169 -3.25 17.80 -2.46
CA TYR A 169 -3.62 16.88 -1.39
C TYR A 169 -4.47 17.59 -0.36
N VAL A 170 -5.56 16.96 0.07
CA VAL A 170 -6.29 17.42 1.26
C VAL A 170 -5.49 16.99 2.48
N THR A 171 -5.17 17.94 3.35
CA THR A 171 -4.46 17.71 4.61
C THR A 171 -5.41 17.86 5.79
N LEU A 172 -4.93 17.58 7.00
CA LEU A 172 -5.75 17.75 8.21
C LEU A 172 -6.14 19.21 8.46
N GLU A 173 -5.29 20.17 8.05
CA GLU A 173 -5.49 21.60 8.31
C GLU A 173 -5.78 22.42 7.03
N GLY A 174 -5.82 21.79 5.86
CA GLY A 174 -6.17 22.48 4.62
C GLY A 174 -5.85 21.71 3.34
N PHE A 175 -4.99 22.31 2.50
CA PHE A 175 -4.65 21.79 1.19
C PHE A 175 -3.18 22.02 0.90
N TRP A 176 -2.48 20.95 0.51
CA TRP A 176 -1.09 20.97 0.12
C TRP A 176 -0.94 20.81 -1.39
N GLN A 177 -0.11 21.65 -1.99
CA GLN A 177 0.32 21.48 -3.38
C GLN A 177 1.84 21.37 -3.40
N ASP A 178 2.35 20.30 -4.03
CA ASP A 178 3.78 20.08 -4.16
C ASP A 178 4.45 21.30 -4.85
N PRO A 179 5.50 21.89 -4.25
CA PRO A 179 6.22 22.98 -4.89
C PRO A 179 7.04 22.50 -6.10
N PRO A 180 7.46 23.39 -7.01
CA PRO A 180 8.28 23.01 -8.15
C PRO A 180 9.55 22.23 -7.78
N GLY A 181 9.71 21.05 -8.39
CA GLY A 181 10.82 20.13 -8.15
C GLY A 181 10.72 19.33 -6.84
N TYR A 182 9.54 19.26 -6.21
CA TYR A 182 9.33 18.46 -4.99
C TYR A 182 9.72 16.99 -5.17
N VAL A 183 9.44 16.40 -6.35
CA VAL A 183 9.82 15.01 -6.63
C VAL A 183 11.32 14.81 -6.62
N ASP A 184 12.06 15.69 -7.31
CA ASP A 184 13.52 15.62 -7.41
C ASP A 184 14.20 15.88 -6.05
N LYS A 185 13.62 16.73 -5.21
CA LYS A 185 14.23 17.22 -3.98
C LYS A 185 13.86 16.43 -2.73
N ILE A 186 12.66 15.85 -2.69
CA ILE A 186 12.07 15.22 -1.50
C ILE A 186 11.62 13.79 -1.81
N VAL A 187 10.60 13.61 -2.65
CA VAL A 187 9.91 12.31 -2.83
C VAL A 187 10.88 11.20 -3.25
N TRP A 188 11.62 11.41 -4.34
CA TRP A 188 12.47 10.36 -4.88
C TRP A 188 13.72 10.10 -4.04
N PRO A 189 14.45 11.13 -3.56
CA PRO A 189 15.56 10.92 -2.63
C PRO A 189 15.17 10.15 -1.37
N ASN A 190 14.01 10.46 -0.76
CA ASN A 190 13.55 9.73 0.42
C ASN A 190 13.18 8.28 0.08
N TYR A 191 12.46 8.05 -1.04
CA TYR A 191 12.20 6.68 -1.50
C TYR A 191 13.49 5.86 -1.68
N VAL A 192 14.53 6.43 -2.30
CA VAL A 192 15.84 5.79 -2.45
C VAL A 192 16.46 5.48 -1.10
N HIS A 193 16.49 6.47 -0.19
CA HIS A 193 17.00 6.29 1.17
C HIS A 193 16.30 5.12 1.88
N ASP A 194 14.96 5.13 1.87
CA ASP A 194 14.14 4.24 2.69
C ASP A 194 14.07 2.80 2.14
N HIS A 195 14.23 2.61 0.83
CA HIS A 195 13.98 1.33 0.16
C HIS A 195 15.17 0.76 -0.61
N SER A 196 16.30 1.48 -0.73
CA SER A 196 17.48 1.01 -1.47
C SER A 196 17.90 -0.41 -1.09
N PHE A 197 17.81 -0.78 0.19
CA PHE A 197 18.15 -2.12 0.69
C PHE A 197 17.36 -3.26 0.04
N LEU A 198 16.19 -3.00 -0.56
CA LEU A 198 15.38 -3.99 -1.28
C LEU A 198 15.90 -4.30 -2.68
N PHE A 199 16.87 -3.52 -3.19
CA PHE A 199 17.32 -3.57 -4.57
C PHE A 199 18.77 -4.01 -4.70
N GLU A 200 19.09 -4.66 -5.81
CA GLU A 200 20.44 -5.09 -6.14
C GLU A 200 21.42 -3.92 -6.09
N ASN A 201 22.45 -4.04 -5.25
CA ASN A 201 23.48 -3.00 -5.04
C ASN A 201 22.92 -1.65 -4.51
N GLY A 202 21.73 -1.64 -3.91
CA GLY A 202 21.14 -0.40 -3.38
C GLY A 202 20.53 0.51 -4.45
N ASP A 203 20.42 0.08 -5.71
CA ASP A 203 19.94 0.90 -6.82
C ASP A 203 18.47 0.60 -7.13
N VAL A 204 17.58 1.53 -6.78
CA VAL A 204 16.12 1.37 -6.96
C VAL A 204 15.68 1.20 -8.42
N ASN A 205 16.56 1.47 -9.38
CA ASN A 205 16.31 1.26 -10.81
C ASN A 205 16.63 -0.18 -11.26
N ARG A 206 17.36 -0.95 -10.44
CA ARG A 206 17.71 -2.35 -10.71
C ARG A 206 16.64 -3.31 -10.22
N GLN A 207 16.92 -4.60 -10.26
CA GLN A 207 15.99 -5.58 -9.74
C GLN A 207 15.91 -5.55 -8.22
N LEU A 208 14.80 -6.07 -7.71
CA LEU A 208 14.73 -6.40 -6.30
C LEU A 208 15.76 -7.49 -6.01
N ASP A 209 16.46 -7.35 -4.90
CA ASP A 209 17.41 -8.36 -4.46
C ASP A 209 16.64 -9.60 -4.00
N SER A 210 16.77 -10.69 -4.76
CA SER A 210 16.03 -11.94 -4.49
C SER A 210 16.30 -12.51 -3.10
N LYS A 211 17.51 -12.32 -2.55
CA LYS A 211 17.85 -12.79 -1.21
C LYS A 211 17.14 -11.94 -0.17
N VAL A 212 17.16 -10.62 -0.31
CA VAL A 212 16.46 -9.70 0.60
C VAL A 212 14.94 -9.95 0.56
N CYS A 213 14.35 -10.09 -0.63
CA CYS A 213 12.94 -10.44 -0.76
C CYS A 213 12.59 -11.77 -0.08
N THR A 214 13.46 -12.77 -0.19
CA THR A 214 13.26 -14.07 0.49
C THR A 214 13.35 -13.94 2.01
N GLU A 215 14.35 -13.20 2.52
CA GLU A 215 14.56 -13.00 3.97
C GLU A 215 13.46 -12.14 4.61
N THR A 216 12.91 -11.20 3.86
CA THR A 216 11.83 -10.30 4.32
C THR A 216 10.43 -10.80 3.98
N ASP A 217 10.33 -11.89 3.21
CA ASP A 217 9.09 -12.44 2.68
C ASP A 217 8.24 -11.35 1.99
N ILE A 218 8.92 -10.58 1.11
CA ILE A 218 8.31 -9.54 0.27
C ILE A 218 8.12 -10.09 -1.15
N HIS A 219 6.88 -10.07 -1.61
CA HIS A 219 6.52 -10.34 -2.99
C HIS A 219 6.66 -9.06 -3.82
N GLY A 220 7.67 -9.04 -4.69
CA GLY A 220 7.86 -7.96 -5.66
C GLY A 220 6.90 -8.07 -6.84
N MET A 221 6.29 -6.94 -7.21
CA MET A 221 5.49 -6.83 -8.42
C MET A 221 6.31 -7.20 -9.67
N PRO A 222 5.79 -8.04 -10.58
CA PRO A 222 6.45 -8.38 -11.85
C PRO A 222 6.67 -7.13 -12.71
N LYS A 223 7.76 -7.09 -13.49
CA LYS A 223 8.10 -5.92 -14.32
C LYS A 223 6.99 -5.57 -15.31
N GLU A 224 6.39 -6.59 -15.91
CA GLU A 224 5.33 -6.47 -16.90
C GLU A 224 4.03 -5.87 -16.34
N ALA A 225 3.92 -5.70 -15.01
CA ALA A 225 2.77 -5.12 -14.33
C ALA A 225 2.93 -3.62 -13.96
N GLU A 226 4.14 -3.03 -14.08
CA GLU A 226 4.45 -1.67 -13.61
C GLU A 226 3.53 -0.55 -14.14
N GLU A 227 3.07 -0.70 -15.38
CA GLU A 227 2.12 0.21 -16.02
C GLU A 227 0.87 -0.50 -16.52
N ASN A 228 0.63 -1.71 -16.03
CA ASN A 228 -0.52 -2.52 -16.41
C ASN A 228 -1.25 -2.97 -15.15
N MET A 229 -2.25 -2.18 -14.74
CA MET A 229 -3.00 -2.43 -13.51
C MET A 229 -3.77 -3.77 -13.55
N ALA A 230 -4.19 -4.24 -14.72
CA ALA A 230 -4.85 -5.55 -14.86
C ALA A 230 -3.88 -6.70 -14.51
N LYS A 231 -2.64 -6.64 -15.02
CA LYS A 231 -1.58 -7.60 -14.65
C LYS A 231 -1.19 -7.47 -13.18
N CYS A 232 -1.11 -6.25 -12.65
CA CYS A 232 -0.80 -6.01 -11.23
C CYS A 232 -1.89 -6.63 -10.32
N LEU A 233 -3.16 -6.40 -10.64
CA LEU A 233 -4.29 -6.99 -9.94
C LEU A 233 -4.27 -8.52 -10.02
N SER A 234 -4.09 -9.07 -11.21
CA SER A 234 -4.02 -10.53 -11.42
C SER A 234 -2.90 -11.18 -10.60
N TRP A 235 -1.72 -10.54 -10.55
CA TRP A 235 -0.59 -10.97 -9.72
C TRP A 235 -0.94 -10.97 -8.22
N ALA A 236 -1.48 -9.87 -7.71
CA ALA A 236 -1.83 -9.74 -6.30
C ALA A 236 -2.92 -10.73 -5.89
N VAL A 237 -3.96 -10.88 -6.72
CA VAL A 237 -5.03 -11.89 -6.52
C VAL A 237 -4.44 -13.30 -6.49
N GLY A 238 -3.52 -13.63 -7.40
CA GLY A 238 -2.85 -14.93 -7.40
C GLY A 238 -2.10 -15.24 -6.10
N ILE A 239 -1.38 -14.26 -5.54
CA ILE A 239 -0.71 -14.44 -4.24
C ILE A 239 -1.72 -14.70 -3.13
N LEU A 240 -2.80 -13.91 -3.06
CA LEU A 240 -3.82 -14.08 -2.02
C LEU A 240 -4.57 -15.41 -2.17
N GLU A 241 -4.84 -15.86 -3.40
CA GLU A 241 -5.41 -17.18 -3.65
C GLU A 241 -4.53 -18.30 -3.10
N ASP A 242 -3.22 -18.21 -3.31
CA ASP A 242 -2.29 -19.22 -2.82
C ASP A 242 -2.20 -19.24 -1.29
N VAL A 243 -2.31 -18.08 -0.64
CA VAL A 243 -2.41 -17.97 0.81
C VAL A 243 -3.70 -18.63 1.31
N ILE A 244 -4.85 -18.33 0.70
CA ILE A 244 -6.16 -18.91 1.06
C ILE A 244 -6.18 -20.43 0.83
N LYS A 245 -5.51 -20.93 -0.21
CA LYS A 245 -5.42 -22.38 -0.49
C LYS A 245 -4.60 -23.11 0.58
N LYS A 246 -3.53 -22.48 1.08
CA LYS A 246 -2.56 -23.09 2.02
C LYS A 246 -2.96 -23.00 3.49
N SER A 247 -3.73 -21.98 3.87
CA SER A 247 -4.41 -21.91 5.18
C SER A 247 -5.43 -23.03 5.32
#